data_AF-A0A506R1U3-F1
#
_entry.id   AF-A0A506R1U3-F1
#
_cell.length_a   1.000
_cell.length_b   1.000
_cell.length_c   1.000
_cell.angle_alpha   90.00
_cell.angle_beta   90.00
_cell.angle_gamma   90.00
#
_symmetry.space_group_name_H-M   'P 1'
#
loop_
_entity.id
_entity.type
_entity.pdbx_description
1 polymer ?
#
loop_
_entity_poly.entity_id
_entity_poly.type
_entity_poly.pdbx_seq_one_letter_code
_entity_poly.pdbx_strand_id
1 'polypeptide(L)'
;MRKIAFRSFISTALVVLTFSSSAVDQKLKIDAGSVTKVFDLYESGELEVVRENTSFIFYLNATVIQDNEVHVFYHCQFNGNLGFSMNELAVISFPVNAGQGYSCGSKYSNMFFLSIINE
;
A
#
# COMPACT_ATOMS: atom_id res chain seq x y z
N MET A 1 -0.43 53.59 5.98
CA MET A 1 -0.97 52.41 5.25
C MET A 1 -0.25 51.16 5.75
N ARG A 2 -1.02 50.13 6.14
CA ARG A 2 -0.55 48.84 6.67
C ARG A 2 -0.07 47.92 5.54
N LYS A 3 0.97 47.13 5.77
CA LYS A 3 1.12 45.77 5.22
C LYS A 3 1.77 44.88 6.28
N ILE A 4 0.96 44.11 6.99
CA ILE A 4 1.43 43.00 7.84
C ILE A 4 1.40 41.76 6.95
N ALA A 5 2.57 41.19 6.67
CA ALA A 5 2.69 39.95 5.93
C ALA A 5 2.39 38.77 6.87
N PHE A 6 1.25 38.11 6.65
CA PHE A 6 0.98 36.81 7.26
C PHE A 6 1.81 35.77 6.52
N ARG A 7 2.90 35.30 7.14
CA ARG A 7 3.58 34.08 6.71
C ARG A 7 2.76 32.91 7.24
N SER A 8 2.01 32.27 6.36
CA SER A 8 1.32 31.01 6.62
C SER A 8 2.39 29.93 6.87
N PHE A 9 2.57 29.53 8.12
CA PHE A 9 3.28 28.31 8.45
C PHE A 9 2.36 27.13 8.12
N ILE A 10 2.65 26.42 7.04
CA ILE A 10 2.01 25.14 6.76
C ILE A 10 2.59 24.16 7.77
N SER A 11 1.85 23.89 8.84
CA SER A 11 2.12 22.80 9.77
C SER A 11 1.80 21.51 9.03
N THR A 12 2.81 20.80 8.55
CA THR A 12 2.67 19.40 8.13
C THR A 12 2.34 18.60 9.38
N ALA A 13 1.05 18.36 9.59
CA ALA A 13 0.59 17.46 10.63
C ALA A 13 1.10 16.05 10.29
N LEU A 14 2.15 15.61 11.00
CA LEU A 14 2.57 14.22 11.01
C LEU A 14 1.47 13.43 11.72
N VAL A 15 0.64 12.73 10.96
CA VAL A 15 -0.38 11.85 11.52
C VAL A 15 0.35 10.60 12.01
N VAL A 16 0.67 10.58 13.31
CA VAL A 16 1.18 9.39 14.01
C VAL A 16 -0.03 8.55 14.40
N LEU A 17 -0.28 7.49 13.65
CA LEU A 17 -1.30 6.50 14.01
C LEU A 17 -0.65 5.51 14.99
N THR A 18 -1.09 5.53 16.24
CA THR A 18 -0.71 4.54 17.26
C THR A 18 -1.74 3.43 17.27
N PHE A 19 -1.33 2.20 16.93
CA PHE A 19 -2.19 1.02 16.97
C PHE A 19 -1.66 0.06 18.05
N SER A 20 -2.52 -0.34 18.99
CA SER A 20 -2.22 -1.46 19.89
C SER A 20 -2.61 -2.74 19.15
N SER A 21 -1.64 -3.41 18.54
CA SER A 21 -1.87 -4.66 17.82
C SER A 21 -1.53 -5.86 18.71
N SER A 22 -2.44 -6.82 18.80
CA SER A 22 -2.18 -8.18 19.30
C SER A 22 -1.52 -9.08 18.24
N ALA A 23 -1.12 -8.49 17.11
CA ALA A 23 -0.70 -9.15 15.88
C ALA A 23 0.83 -9.09 15.72
N VAL A 24 1.58 -9.24 16.83
CA VAL A 24 3.05 -9.14 16.86
C VAL A 24 3.72 -10.15 15.91
N ASP A 25 3.06 -11.28 15.67
CA ASP A 25 3.55 -12.37 14.83
C ASP A 25 2.89 -12.39 13.44
N GLN A 26 2.00 -11.44 13.13
CA GLN A 26 1.29 -11.41 11.86
C GLN A 26 2.00 -10.49 10.86
N LYS A 27 2.06 -10.92 9.60
CA LYS A 27 2.72 -10.17 8.52
C LYS A 27 1.87 -10.12 7.26
N LEU A 28 2.03 -9.04 6.50
CA LEU A 28 1.44 -8.94 5.16
C LEU A 28 2.33 -9.67 4.16
N LYS A 29 1.79 -10.70 3.52
CA LYS A 29 2.39 -11.34 2.35
C LYS A 29 1.76 -10.78 1.07
N ILE A 30 2.61 -10.34 0.15
CA ILE A 30 2.25 -9.94 -1.21
C ILE A 30 2.86 -10.94 -2.17
N ASP A 31 2.02 -11.63 -2.94
CA ASP A 31 2.42 -12.59 -3.97
C ASP A 31 1.99 -12.08 -5.35
N ALA A 32 2.96 -11.82 -6.24
CA ALA A 32 2.71 -11.36 -7.60
C ALA A 32 3.14 -12.38 -8.67
N GLY A 33 3.24 -13.67 -8.29
CA GLY A 33 3.58 -14.79 -9.15
C GLY A 33 5.10 -15.00 -9.27
N SER A 34 5.81 -14.06 -9.90
CA SER A 34 7.27 -14.14 -10.07
C SER A 34 8.04 -13.61 -8.86
N VAL A 35 7.38 -12.83 -8.00
CA VAL A 35 7.95 -12.25 -6.80
C VAL A 35 6.97 -12.38 -5.64
N THR A 36 7.51 -12.72 -4.48
CA THR A 36 6.78 -12.72 -3.22
C THR A 36 7.58 -11.89 -2.24
N LYS A 37 6.89 -11.03 -1.48
CA LYS A 37 7.49 -10.24 -0.42
C LYS A 37 6.61 -10.24 0.82
N VAL A 38 7.25 -10.26 1.98
CA VAL A 38 6.62 -10.22 3.30
C VAL A 38 7.02 -8.91 3.95
N PHE A 39 6.04 -8.22 4.53
CA PHE A 39 6.22 -6.98 5.26
C PHE A 39 5.67 -7.14 6.67
N ASP A 40 6.36 -6.60 7.65
CA ASP A 40 5.79 -6.46 8.99
C ASP A 40 4.60 -5.48 8.91
N LEU A 41 3.61 -5.68 9.78
CA LEU A 41 2.48 -4.74 9.84
C LEU A 41 2.98 -3.35 10.22
N TYR A 42 2.27 -2.31 9.75
CA TYR A 42 2.63 -0.90 9.94
C TYR A 42 3.90 -0.43 9.22
N GLU A 43 4.65 -1.31 8.57
CA GLU A 43 5.79 -0.91 7.76
C GLU A 43 5.39 -0.46 6.36
N SER A 44 6.19 0.48 5.84
CA SER A 44 6.17 0.89 4.44
C SER A 44 7.21 0.11 3.65
N GLY A 45 7.02 0.00 2.34
CA GLY A 45 8.08 -0.46 1.46
C GLY A 45 7.62 -0.53 0.02
N GLU A 46 8.47 -1.11 -0.83
CA GLU A 46 8.18 -1.21 -2.25
C GLU A 46 8.44 -2.62 -2.79
N LEU A 47 7.71 -2.96 -3.84
CA LEU A 47 7.82 -4.21 -4.56
C LEU A 47 7.70 -3.94 -6.06
N GLU A 48 8.80 -4.12 -6.79
CA GLU A 48 8.75 -4.13 -8.25
C GLU A 48 8.19 -5.47 -8.73
N VAL A 49 7.16 -5.40 -9.57
CA VAL A 49 6.54 -6.55 -10.20
C VAL A 49 6.73 -6.45 -11.70
N VAL A 50 7.40 -7.45 -12.27
CA VAL A 50 7.61 -7.59 -13.71
C VAL A 50 6.79 -8.77 -14.22
N ARG A 51 5.89 -8.50 -15.17
CA ARG A 51 5.16 -9.50 -15.95
C ARG A 51 5.49 -9.33 -17.43
N GLU A 52 5.21 -10.37 -18.22
CA GLU A 52 5.59 -10.49 -19.63
C GLU A 52 5.34 -9.24 -20.49
N ASN A 53 4.28 -8.46 -20.18
CA ASN A 53 3.86 -7.30 -20.97
C ASN A 53 3.69 -6.01 -20.15
N THR A 54 4.07 -6.00 -18.88
CA THR A 54 3.93 -4.81 -18.00
C THR A 54 4.83 -4.93 -16.78
N SER A 55 5.38 -3.81 -16.33
CA SER A 55 5.96 -3.71 -15.00
C SER A 55 5.30 -2.58 -14.21
N PHE A 56 5.22 -2.78 -12.90
CA PHE A 56 4.76 -1.76 -11.98
C PHE A 56 5.52 -1.86 -10.67
N ILE A 57 5.62 -0.74 -9.98
CA ILE A 57 6.10 -0.67 -8.60
C ILE A 57 4.89 -0.53 -7.70
N PHE A 58 4.74 -1.47 -6.77
CA PHE A 58 3.79 -1.40 -5.68
C PHE A 58 4.47 -0.71 -4.50
N TYR A 59 3.91 0.42 -4.06
CA TYR A 59 4.38 1.12 -2.88
C TYR A 59 3.39 0.87 -1.75
N LEU A 60 3.83 0.13 -0.74
CA LEU A 60 3.15 -0.04 0.52
C LEU A 60 3.43 1.17 1.40
N ASN A 61 2.38 1.88 1.79
CA ASN A 61 2.50 2.96 2.76
C ASN A 61 2.32 2.44 4.18
N ALA A 62 1.30 1.61 4.41
CA ALA A 62 1.04 0.99 5.71
C ALA A 62 0.07 -0.19 5.56
N THR A 63 0.15 -1.13 6.51
CA THR A 63 -0.88 -2.16 6.70
C THR A 63 -1.35 -2.15 8.14
N VAL A 64 -2.67 -2.19 8.34
CA VAL A 64 -3.31 -2.14 9.66
C VAL A 64 -4.32 -3.27 9.76
N ILE A 65 -4.46 -3.87 10.94
CA ILE A 65 -5.57 -4.78 11.24
C ILE A 65 -6.53 -4.07 12.20
N GLN A 66 -7.80 -3.98 11.81
CA GLN A 66 -8.86 -3.39 12.61
C GLN A 66 -10.15 -4.20 12.41
N ASP A 67 -10.87 -4.50 13.50
CA ASP A 67 -12.17 -5.17 13.47
C ASP A 67 -12.19 -6.46 12.63
N ASN A 68 -11.09 -7.25 12.70
CA ASN A 68 -10.86 -8.49 11.95
C ASN A 68 -10.74 -8.32 10.41
N GLU A 69 -10.53 -7.10 9.95
CA GLU A 69 -10.17 -6.75 8.58
C GLU A 69 -8.74 -6.19 8.53
N VAL A 70 -8.09 -6.43 7.40
CA VAL A 70 -6.78 -5.90 7.04
C VAL A 70 -7.03 -4.73 6.11
N HIS A 71 -6.51 -3.56 6.45
CA HIS A 71 -6.50 -2.39 5.61
C HIS A 71 -5.08 -2.15 5.08
N VAL A 72 -4.92 -2.19 3.76
CA VAL A 72 -3.64 -1.96 3.08
C VAL A 72 -3.72 -0.63 2.34
N PHE A 73 -2.85 0.30 2.74
CA PHE A 73 -2.71 1.62 2.14
C PHE A 73 -1.55 1.58 1.17
N TYR A 74 -1.81 1.84 -0.11
CA TYR A 74 -0.83 1.65 -1.16
C TYR A 74 -1.06 2.59 -2.33
N HIS A 75 -0.07 2.70 -3.20
CA HIS A 75 -0.25 3.21 -4.55
C HIS A 75 0.59 2.39 -5.52
N CYS A 76 0.21 2.41 -6.79
CA CYS A 76 0.96 1.72 -7.83
C CYS A 76 1.43 2.72 -8.88
N GLN A 77 2.65 2.49 -9.35
CA GLN A 77 3.24 3.22 -10.47
C GLN A 77 3.50 2.22 -11.59
N PHE A 78 2.81 2.40 -12.72
CA PHE A 78 3.06 1.58 -13.91
C PHE A 78 4.18 2.20 -14.74
N ASN A 79 5.13 1.37 -15.16
CA ASN A 79 6.12 1.74 -16.14
C ASN A 79 5.59 1.32 -17.52
N GLY A 80 5.16 2.29 -18.31
CA GLY A 80 4.66 2.07 -19.67
C GLY A 80 5.09 3.16 -20.64
N ASN A 81 5.10 2.82 -21.94
CA ASN A 81 5.52 3.69 -23.06
C ASN A 81 4.65 4.96 -23.26
N LEU A 82 3.65 5.23 -22.43
CA LEU A 82 2.69 6.34 -22.59
C LEU A 82 2.65 7.32 -21.40
N GLY A 83 3.61 7.24 -20.47
CA GLY A 83 3.79 8.21 -19.40
C GLY A 83 3.58 7.64 -18.00
N PHE A 84 4.05 8.41 -17.02
CA PHE A 84 3.96 8.09 -15.60
C PHE A 84 2.50 8.24 -15.14
N SER A 85 1.84 7.14 -14.79
CA SER A 85 0.59 7.18 -14.03
C SER A 85 0.86 6.67 -12.62
N MET A 86 0.93 7.60 -11.67
CA MET A 86 0.88 7.28 -10.25
C MET A 86 -0.58 7.34 -9.84
N ASN A 87 -1.13 6.23 -9.37
CA ASN A 87 -2.49 6.26 -8.84
C ASN A 87 -2.51 7.05 -7.52
N GLU A 88 -3.65 7.69 -7.24
CA GLU A 88 -3.92 8.25 -5.91
C GLU A 88 -3.77 7.16 -4.83
N LEU A 89 -3.50 7.56 -3.59
CA LEU A 89 -3.43 6.64 -2.46
C LEU A 89 -4.73 5.83 -2.39
N ALA A 90 -4.61 4.52 -2.57
CA ALA A 90 -5.71 3.59 -2.56
C ALA A 90 -5.71 2.79 -1.25
N VAL A 91 -6.90 2.34 -0.87
CA VAL A 91 -7.11 1.45 0.28
C VAL A 91 -7.77 0.18 -0.20
N ILE A 92 -7.15 -0.95 0.10
CA ILE A 92 -7.74 -2.28 -0.03
C ILE A 92 -8.13 -2.77 1.35
N SER A 93 -9.26 -3.48 1.47
CA SER A 93 -9.68 -4.12 2.71
C SER A 93 -10.13 -5.56 2.47
N PHE A 94 -9.67 -6.47 3.32
CA PHE A 94 -10.05 -7.88 3.28
C PHE A 94 -9.98 -8.54 4.66
N PRO A 95 -10.74 -9.62 4.94
CA PRO A 95 -10.68 -10.31 6.22
C PRO A 95 -9.29 -10.89 6.51
N VAL A 96 -8.84 -10.88 7.77
CA VAL A 96 -7.51 -11.41 8.17
C VAL A 96 -7.26 -12.84 7.71
N ASN A 97 -8.30 -13.69 7.68
CA ASN A 97 -8.21 -15.09 7.28
C ASN A 97 -8.47 -15.34 5.79
N ALA A 98 -8.58 -14.28 4.99
CA ALA A 98 -8.79 -14.36 3.55
C ALA A 98 -7.52 -13.95 2.80
N GLY A 99 -7.32 -14.56 1.64
CA GLY A 99 -6.41 -14.05 0.64
C GLY A 99 -7.22 -13.53 -0.55
N GLN A 100 -6.83 -12.39 -1.11
CA GLN A 100 -7.58 -11.79 -2.22
C GLN A 100 -6.66 -11.23 -3.29
N GLY A 101 -7.08 -11.43 -4.55
CA GLY A 101 -6.42 -10.90 -5.73
C GLY A 101 -6.85 -9.48 -6.03
N TYR A 102 -5.90 -8.65 -6.42
CA TYR A 102 -6.12 -7.24 -6.73
C TYR A 102 -5.41 -6.84 -8.01
N SER A 103 -6.02 -5.90 -8.72
CA SER A 103 -5.43 -5.20 -9.84
C SER A 103 -5.17 -3.78 -9.39
N CYS A 104 -3.95 -3.27 -9.59
CA CYS A 104 -3.53 -1.90 -9.25
C CYS A 104 -4.33 -0.83 -10.06
N GLY A 105 -5.67 -0.82 -10.03
CA GLY A 105 -6.52 -0.01 -10.89
C GLY A 105 -6.38 -0.30 -12.40
N SER A 106 -5.73 -1.42 -12.77
CA SER A 106 -5.47 -1.75 -14.17
C SER A 106 -6.57 -2.65 -14.76
N LYS A 107 -6.60 -2.74 -16.10
CA LYS A 107 -7.45 -3.68 -16.84
C LYS A 107 -7.09 -5.16 -16.63
N TYR A 108 -5.95 -5.46 -15.98
CA TYR A 108 -5.50 -6.83 -15.76
C TYR A 108 -6.08 -7.37 -14.45
N SER A 109 -6.86 -8.44 -14.50
CA SER A 109 -7.38 -9.10 -13.29
C SER A 109 -6.26 -9.71 -12.44
N ASN A 110 -6.31 -9.52 -11.12
CA ASN A 110 -5.46 -10.20 -10.12
C ASN A 110 -3.95 -10.16 -10.43
N MET A 111 -3.39 -8.94 -10.45
CA MET A 111 -1.95 -8.71 -10.65
C MET A 111 -1.10 -9.17 -9.46
N PHE A 112 -1.65 -9.10 -8.26
CA PHE A 112 -1.04 -9.58 -7.03
C PHE A 112 -2.11 -10.10 -6.09
N PHE A 113 -1.69 -10.93 -5.15
CA PHE A 113 -2.52 -11.55 -4.13
C PHE A 113 -2.01 -11.13 -2.76
N LEU A 114 -2.91 -10.67 -1.90
CA LEU A 114 -2.60 -10.24 -0.54
C LEU A 114 -3.16 -11.26 0.45
N SER A 115 -2.39 -11.60 1.47
CA SER A 115 -2.82 -12.47 2.58
C SER A 115 -2.03 -12.16 3.85
N ILE A 116 -2.61 -12.44 5.03
CA ILE A 116 -1.88 -12.44 6.30
C ILE A 116 -1.27 -13.81 6.55
N ILE A 117 -0.03 -13.82 7.02
CA ILE A 117 0.66 -15.02 7.51
C ILE A 117 1.07 -14.81 8.98
N ASN A 118 1.26 -15.91 9.70
CA ASN A 118 1.85 -15.89 11.04
C ASN A 118 3.28 -16.44 10.94
N GLU A 119 4.25 -15.76 11.55
CA GLU A 119 5.65 -16.21 11.65
C GLU A 119 6.07 -16.46 13.10
#